data_AF-A0A965TVL4-F1
#
_entry.id   AF-A0A965TVL4-F1
#
_cell.length_a   1.000
_cell.length_b   1.000
_cell.length_c   1.000
_cell.angle_alpha   90.00
_cell.angle_beta   90.00
_cell.angle_gamma   90.00
#
_symmetry.space_group_name_H-M   'P 1'
#
loop_
_entity.id
_entity.type
_entity.pdbx_description
1 polymer ?
#
loop_
_entity_poly.entity_id
_entity_poly.type
_entity_poly.pdbx_seq_one_letter_code
_entity_poly.pdbx_strand_id
1 'polypeptide(L)'
;ASIATDGSEDAEWKISYDLIRSAVRKLTRNRAKKNTTLVTGSTKIDTKTVAKSFYAIIGADVKGDLENLTRGNSYEKEFVYVPVQRYGDAASIAEGEVGYMYEVRFIESEAAVVYSGKGADVPAGYVGTLSYTGEIGTDAKFDVFPILFPTEGAFATVGLKGQGKIKFNQKSPEQVENGNPYGTNGFFSYNMFYAGIILEPEKLLAVYVGASK
;
A
#
# COMPACT_ATOMS: atom_id res chain seq x y z
N ALA A 1 -4.29 2.15 -23.90
CA ALA A 1 -3.27 3.16 -24.20
C ALA A 1 -2.02 2.43 -24.64
N SER A 2 -1.34 2.88 -25.68
CA SER A 2 -0.03 2.36 -26.10
C SER A 2 1.06 3.18 -25.41
N ILE A 3 2.16 2.54 -25.03
CA ILE A 3 3.35 3.20 -24.50
C ILE A 3 4.44 3.25 -25.58
N ALA A 4 5.29 4.26 -25.57
CA ALA A 4 6.46 4.30 -26.43
C ALA A 4 7.44 3.14 -26.16
N THR A 5 8.02 2.56 -27.22
CA THR A 5 8.98 1.44 -27.13
C THR A 5 10.29 1.83 -26.44
N ASP A 6 10.66 3.11 -26.50
CA ASP A 6 11.90 3.64 -25.94
C ASP A 6 11.83 3.91 -24.43
N GLY A 7 10.67 3.71 -23.80
CA GLY A 7 10.45 3.95 -22.37
C GLY A 7 10.39 5.43 -21.98
N SER A 8 10.36 6.36 -22.95
CA SER A 8 10.32 7.80 -22.68
C SER A 8 9.06 8.24 -21.91
N GLU A 9 7.96 7.50 -22.07
CA GLU A 9 6.67 7.74 -21.43
C GLU A 9 6.50 7.02 -20.08
N ASP A 10 7.48 6.20 -19.64
CA ASP A 10 7.36 5.37 -18.42
C ASP A 10 7.01 6.20 -17.18
N ALA A 11 7.57 7.41 -17.08
CA ALA A 11 7.36 8.30 -15.95
C ALA A 11 5.89 8.76 -15.81
N GLU A 12 5.11 8.76 -16.90
CA GLU A 12 3.70 9.14 -16.88
C GLU A 12 2.80 8.05 -16.27
N TRP A 13 3.25 6.80 -16.35
CA TRP A 13 2.53 5.62 -15.86
C TRP A 13 2.90 5.24 -14.42
N LYS A 14 4.04 5.75 -13.93
CA LYS A 14 4.50 5.58 -12.55
C LYS A 14 3.77 6.52 -11.58
N ILE A 15 3.96 6.26 -10.30
CA ILE A 15 3.54 7.19 -9.26
C ILE A 15 4.22 8.56 -9.47
N SER A 16 3.43 9.63 -9.42
CA SER A 16 3.92 10.99 -9.55
C SER A 16 3.29 11.91 -8.50
N TYR A 17 3.96 13.03 -8.23
CA TYR A 17 3.47 14.02 -7.27
C TYR A 17 2.09 14.57 -7.67
N ASP A 18 1.90 14.87 -8.96
CA ASP A 18 0.64 15.42 -9.45
C ASP A 18 -0.48 14.36 -9.44
N LEU A 19 -0.15 13.09 -9.66
CA LEU A 19 -1.11 11.99 -9.50
C LEU A 19 -1.61 11.91 -8.05
N ILE A 20 -0.71 11.92 -7.07
CA ILE A 20 -1.07 11.90 -5.64
C ILE A 20 -1.85 13.16 -5.24
N ARG A 21 -1.48 14.33 -5.76
CA ARG A 21 -2.24 15.57 -5.56
C ARG A 21 -3.65 15.48 -6.12
N SER A 22 -3.83 14.85 -7.29
CA SER A 22 -5.15 14.64 -7.89
C SER A 22 -6.01 13.68 -7.06
N ALA A 23 -5.40 12.62 -6.51
CA ALA A 23 -6.04 11.66 -5.62
C ALA A 23 -6.54 12.35 -4.34
N VAL A 24 -5.69 13.15 -3.69
CA VAL A 24 -6.05 13.94 -2.51
C VAL A 24 -7.18 14.93 -2.82
N ARG A 25 -7.13 15.63 -3.96
CA ARG A 25 -8.23 16.53 -4.37
C ARG A 25 -9.56 15.81 -4.53
N LYS A 26 -9.55 14.57 -5.02
CA LYS A 26 -10.76 13.75 -5.16
C LYS A 26 -11.31 13.35 -3.79
N LEU A 27 -10.45 12.87 -2.89
CA LEU A 27 -10.82 12.52 -1.52
C LEU A 27 -11.37 13.72 -0.72
N THR A 28 -10.71 14.87 -0.82
CA THR A 28 -11.16 16.12 -0.17
C THR A 28 -12.52 16.57 -0.69
N ARG A 29 -12.77 16.46 -2.00
CA ARG A 29 -14.08 16.79 -2.61
C ARG A 29 -15.20 15.89 -2.09
N ASN A 30 -14.87 14.62 -1.84
CA ASN A 30 -15.79 13.64 -1.27
C ASN A 30 -15.89 13.71 0.26
N ARG A 31 -15.30 14.75 0.88
CA ARG A 31 -15.29 14.98 2.33
C ARG A 31 -14.72 13.78 3.11
N ALA A 32 -13.75 13.08 2.52
CA ALA A 32 -13.04 12.02 3.21
C ALA A 32 -12.22 12.59 4.36
N LYS A 33 -12.19 11.88 5.49
CA LYS A 33 -11.43 12.28 6.68
C LYS A 33 -10.00 11.76 6.58
N LYS A 34 -9.06 12.64 6.91
CA LYS A 34 -7.64 12.32 7.03
C LYS A 34 -7.41 11.51 8.30
N ASN A 35 -6.61 10.45 8.20
CA ASN A 35 -6.42 9.47 9.27
C ASN A 35 -5.52 10.00 10.41
N THR A 36 -4.65 10.98 10.14
CA THR A 36 -3.66 11.46 11.12
C THR A 36 -3.95 12.84 11.68
N THR A 37 -3.51 13.04 12.92
CA THR A 37 -3.40 14.35 13.56
C THR A 37 -2.09 15.03 13.14
N LEU A 38 -2.00 16.35 13.35
CA LEU A 38 -0.83 17.14 12.99
C LEU A 38 0.36 16.74 13.86
N VAL A 39 1.52 16.49 13.27
CA VAL A 39 2.76 16.24 14.01
C VAL A 39 3.58 17.53 14.07
N THR A 40 3.67 18.10 15.26
CA THR A 40 4.47 19.30 15.53
C THR A 40 5.96 19.01 15.42
N GLY A 41 6.72 19.95 14.86
CA GLY A 41 8.17 19.81 14.70
C GLY A 41 8.87 19.78 16.05
N SER A 42 10.00 19.10 16.12
CA SER A 42 10.86 19.12 17.30
C SER A 42 12.03 20.09 17.09
N THR A 43 12.72 20.45 18.17
CA THR A 43 13.92 21.31 18.12
C THR A 43 15.17 20.59 17.60
N LYS A 44 15.03 19.36 17.08
CA LYS A 44 16.13 18.55 16.56
C LYS A 44 16.46 18.96 15.12
N ILE A 45 17.76 19.03 14.81
CA ILE A 45 18.27 19.35 13.47
C ILE A 45 17.84 18.26 12.47
N ASP A 46 17.50 18.66 11.24
CA ASP A 46 17.04 17.80 10.12
C ASP A 46 15.66 17.14 10.31
N THR A 47 14.79 17.76 11.11
CA THR A 47 13.40 17.30 11.27
C THR A 47 12.42 18.10 10.42
N LYS A 48 11.51 17.40 9.73
CA LYS A 48 10.41 18.02 8.98
C LYS A 48 9.07 17.81 9.70
N THR A 49 8.24 18.85 9.71
CA THR A 49 6.85 18.78 10.20
C THR A 49 5.98 18.08 9.18
N VAL A 50 5.20 17.09 9.61
CA VAL A 50 4.27 16.36 8.74
C VAL A 50 2.84 16.81 9.04
N ALA A 51 2.17 17.32 8.00
CA ALA A 51 0.78 17.79 8.09
C ALA A 51 -0.20 16.63 8.31
N LYS A 52 -1.45 16.96 8.66
CA LYS A 52 -2.56 15.98 8.64
C LYS A 52 -2.63 15.33 7.27
N SER A 53 -2.66 14.00 7.24
CA SER A 53 -2.48 13.21 6.03
C SER A 53 -3.44 12.02 5.93
N PHE A 54 -3.71 11.59 4.71
CA PHE A 54 -4.31 10.29 4.43
C PHE A 54 -3.27 9.19 4.54
N TYR A 55 -3.68 7.96 4.84
CA TYR A 55 -2.83 6.79 4.64
C TYR A 55 -3.02 6.21 3.24
N ALA A 56 -1.92 5.78 2.63
CA ALA A 56 -1.90 5.01 1.40
C ALA A 56 -1.13 3.71 1.63
N ILE A 57 -1.71 2.59 1.23
CA ILE A 57 -1.05 1.28 1.29
C ILE A 57 -0.45 1.00 -0.09
N ILE A 58 0.83 0.64 -0.10
CA ILE A 58 1.63 0.40 -1.30
C ILE A 58 2.43 -0.91 -1.19
N GLY A 59 2.85 -1.45 -2.34
CA GLY A 59 3.83 -2.52 -2.42
C GLY A 59 5.28 -2.00 -2.52
N ALA A 60 6.25 -2.91 -2.42
CA ALA A 60 7.68 -2.60 -2.42
C ALA A 60 8.16 -1.93 -3.73
N ASP A 61 7.63 -2.35 -4.88
CA ASP A 61 8.05 -1.80 -6.18
C ASP A 61 7.67 -0.31 -6.31
N VAL A 62 6.46 0.04 -5.86
CA VAL A 62 5.98 1.44 -5.82
C VAL A 62 6.79 2.28 -4.83
N LYS A 63 7.26 1.69 -3.73
CA LYS A 63 8.16 2.37 -2.77
C LYS A 63 9.49 2.71 -3.43
N GLY A 64 10.09 1.79 -4.20
CA GLY A 64 11.31 2.06 -4.95
C GLY A 64 11.18 3.27 -5.88
N ASP A 65 10.05 3.39 -6.57
CA ASP A 65 9.76 4.56 -7.43
C ASP A 65 9.52 5.85 -6.63
N LEU A 66 8.88 5.76 -5.46
CA LEU A 66 8.64 6.91 -4.57
C LEU A 66 9.93 7.52 -4.03
N GLU A 67 10.89 6.69 -3.61
CA GLU A 67 12.17 7.15 -3.05
C GLU A 67 13.00 7.92 -4.08
N ASN A 68 12.86 7.58 -5.37
CA ASN A 68 13.55 8.23 -6.48
C ASN A 68 12.78 9.43 -7.05
N LEU A 69 11.62 9.77 -6.50
CA LEU A 69 10.76 10.81 -7.05
C LEU A 69 11.35 12.21 -6.81
N THR A 70 11.66 12.91 -7.90
CA THR A 70 12.12 14.31 -7.89
C THR A 70 11.14 15.21 -8.65
N ARG A 71 11.07 16.49 -8.28
CA ARG A 71 10.27 17.51 -8.98
C ARG A 71 11.12 18.74 -9.27
N GLY A 72 11.07 19.20 -10.51
CA GLY A 72 11.80 20.38 -10.99
C GLY A 72 12.37 20.17 -12.39
N ASN A 73 12.53 21.26 -13.15
CA ASN A 73 13.14 21.22 -14.49
C ASN A 73 14.61 21.63 -14.42
N SER A 74 15.48 20.81 -15.04
CA SER A 74 16.95 20.94 -15.08
C SER A 74 17.68 20.98 -13.73
N TYR A 75 17.79 22.15 -13.08
CA TYR A 75 18.79 22.40 -12.04
C TYR A 75 18.21 22.55 -10.62
N GLU A 76 16.88 22.68 -10.50
CA GLU A 76 16.16 22.84 -9.22
C GLU A 76 15.35 21.59 -8.87
N LYS A 77 15.92 20.39 -9.07
CA LYS A 77 15.23 19.15 -8.72
C LYS A 77 15.25 18.96 -7.21
N GLU A 78 14.09 19.05 -6.58
CA GLU A 78 13.90 18.74 -5.17
C GLU A 78 13.29 17.34 -5.01
N PHE A 79 13.79 16.57 -4.05
CA PHE A 79 13.13 15.35 -3.60
C PHE A 79 11.84 15.70 -2.89
N VAL A 80 10.73 15.22 -3.43
CA VAL A 80 9.39 15.56 -2.89
C VAL A 80 8.94 14.55 -1.84
N TYR A 81 9.55 13.37 -1.87
CA TYR A 81 9.35 12.33 -0.87
C TYR A 81 10.20 12.62 0.36
N VAL A 82 9.58 12.57 1.54
CA VAL A 82 10.25 12.67 2.82
C VAL A 82 10.22 11.30 3.47
N PRO A 83 11.39 10.64 3.63
CA PRO A 83 11.43 9.33 4.25
C PRO A 83 11.20 9.45 5.76
N VAL A 84 10.66 8.39 6.37
CA VAL A 84 10.20 8.38 7.77
C VAL A 84 11.28 8.80 8.78
N GLN A 85 12.56 8.54 8.49
CA GLN A 85 13.69 8.86 9.36
C GLN A 85 13.89 10.37 9.58
N ARG A 86 13.36 11.21 8.67
CA ARG A 86 13.45 12.68 8.77
C ARG A 86 12.27 13.31 9.52
N TYR A 87 11.39 12.50 10.09
CA TYR A 87 10.25 13.03 10.85
C TYR A 87 10.69 13.59 12.20
N GLY A 88 10.07 14.70 12.60
CA GLY A 88 10.43 15.39 13.84
C GLY A 88 10.08 14.66 15.13
N ASP A 89 9.10 13.77 15.08
CA ASP A 89 8.66 13.00 16.23
C ASP A 89 8.28 11.57 15.80
N ALA A 90 9.04 10.61 16.33
CA ALA A 90 8.86 9.19 16.05
C ALA A 90 7.63 8.58 16.76
N ALA A 91 7.05 9.26 17.75
CA ALA A 91 5.95 8.73 18.56
C ALA A 91 4.60 8.59 17.81
N SER A 92 4.49 9.15 16.60
CA SER A 92 3.25 9.21 15.81
C SER A 92 3.34 8.48 14.46
N ILE A 93 4.33 7.61 14.32
CA ILE A 93 4.56 6.82 13.10
C ILE A 93 3.66 5.59 13.15
N ALA A 94 2.95 5.31 12.05
CA ALA A 94 2.21 4.05 11.90
C ALA A 94 3.15 2.89 11.63
N GLU A 95 2.80 1.68 12.09
CA GLU A 95 3.57 0.48 11.79
C GLU A 95 3.65 0.25 10.28
N GLY A 96 4.87 0.02 9.77
CA GLY A 96 5.13 -0.11 8.34
C GLY A 96 5.11 1.20 7.54
N GLU A 97 5.01 2.37 8.18
CA GLU A 97 5.09 3.65 7.48
C GLU A 97 6.51 3.91 6.94
N VAL A 98 6.63 4.16 5.64
CA VAL A 98 7.91 4.33 4.94
C VAL A 98 8.25 5.80 4.69
N GLY A 99 7.25 6.65 4.56
CA GLY A 99 7.45 8.07 4.35
C GLY A 99 6.21 8.83 3.94
N TYR A 100 6.41 10.08 3.55
CA TYR A 100 5.36 11.06 3.33
C TYR A 100 5.60 11.87 2.05
N MET A 101 4.52 12.16 1.34
CA MET A 101 4.52 13.10 0.23
C MET A 101 3.20 13.87 0.20
N TYR A 102 3.30 15.20 0.05
CA TYR A 102 2.17 16.13 -0.05
C TYR A 102 1.21 16.12 1.16
N GLU A 103 0.24 15.21 1.19
CA GLU A 103 -0.73 15.06 2.29
C GLU A 103 -1.07 13.57 2.49
N VAL A 104 -0.10 12.71 2.15
CA VAL A 104 -0.25 11.25 2.14
C VAL A 104 0.96 10.64 2.81
N ARG A 105 0.70 9.73 3.75
CA ARG A 105 1.70 8.86 4.37
C ARG A 105 1.57 7.47 3.78
N PHE A 106 2.69 6.90 3.39
CA PHE A 106 2.74 5.60 2.73
C PHE A 106 3.08 4.51 3.73
N ILE A 107 2.29 3.45 3.73
CA ILE A 107 2.50 2.24 4.50
C ILE A 107 2.84 1.13 3.51
N GLU A 108 3.98 0.50 3.70
CA GLU A 108 4.41 -0.65 2.91
C GLU A 108 3.71 -1.92 3.42
N SER A 109 3.09 -2.65 2.50
CA SER A 109 2.52 -3.97 2.77
C SER A 109 3.27 -5.01 1.96
N GLU A 110 3.95 -5.92 2.65
CA GLU A 110 4.67 -7.05 2.01
C GLU A 110 3.74 -7.95 1.20
N ALA A 111 2.45 -8.02 1.59
CA ALA A 111 1.41 -8.78 0.91
C ALA A 111 0.53 -7.93 -0.01
N ALA A 112 1.04 -6.78 -0.49
CA ALA A 112 0.31 -5.96 -1.45
C ALA A 112 -0.01 -6.77 -2.73
N VAL A 113 -1.26 -6.69 -3.17
CA VAL A 113 -1.70 -7.38 -4.38
C VAL A 113 -1.10 -6.71 -5.61
N VAL A 114 -0.45 -7.49 -6.47
CA VAL A 114 0.00 -7.05 -7.80
C VAL A 114 -0.90 -7.68 -8.85
N TYR A 115 -1.46 -6.87 -9.75
CA TYR A 115 -2.26 -7.36 -10.87
C TYR A 115 -1.35 -7.64 -12.06
N SER A 116 -0.71 -8.81 -12.04
CA SER A 116 0.23 -9.22 -13.08
C SER A 116 -0.44 -9.37 -14.45
N GLY A 117 0.18 -8.79 -15.47
CA GLY A 117 -0.28 -8.82 -16.86
C GLY A 117 -1.71 -8.28 -17.08
N LYS A 118 -2.22 -7.42 -16.20
CA LYS A 118 -3.54 -6.78 -16.35
C LYS A 118 -3.50 -5.39 -17.00
N GLY A 119 -2.31 -4.92 -17.36
CA GLY A 119 -2.10 -3.68 -18.08
C GLY A 119 -2.26 -3.82 -19.59
N ALA A 120 -1.74 -2.82 -20.31
CA ALA A 120 -1.68 -2.82 -21.77
C ALA A 120 -0.63 -3.83 -22.29
N ASP A 121 -0.74 -4.17 -23.57
CA ASP A 121 0.27 -4.98 -24.26
C ASP A 121 1.60 -4.22 -24.34
N VAL A 122 2.69 -4.93 -24.06
CA VAL A 122 4.05 -4.37 -24.14
C VAL A 122 4.47 -4.30 -25.61
N PRO A 123 4.88 -3.12 -26.11
CA PRO A 123 5.39 -2.98 -27.46
C PRO A 123 6.60 -3.88 -27.73
N ALA A 124 6.72 -4.39 -28.97
CA ALA A 124 7.90 -5.14 -29.37
C ALA A 124 9.16 -4.26 -29.27
N GLY A 125 10.21 -4.77 -28.62
CA GLY A 125 11.45 -4.02 -28.40
C GLY A 125 11.36 -2.95 -27.31
N TYR A 126 10.41 -3.07 -26.36
CA TYR A 126 10.34 -2.20 -25.20
C TYR A 126 11.65 -2.24 -24.39
N VAL A 127 12.28 -1.07 -24.21
CA VAL A 127 13.55 -0.88 -23.46
C VAL A 127 13.33 -0.07 -22.18
N GLY A 128 12.07 0.13 -21.78
CA GLY A 128 11.74 0.83 -20.55
C GLY A 128 11.94 0.00 -19.29
N THR A 129 11.51 0.56 -18.17
CA THR A 129 11.79 0.10 -16.81
C THR A 129 10.57 -0.49 -16.12
N LEU A 130 9.37 -0.37 -16.71
CA LEU A 130 8.14 -0.84 -16.07
C LEU A 130 8.09 -2.38 -15.98
N SER A 131 7.48 -2.86 -14.90
CA SER A 131 7.22 -4.29 -14.73
C SER A 131 6.19 -4.82 -15.71
N TYR A 132 6.46 -6.00 -16.23
CA TYR A 132 5.62 -6.73 -17.14
C TYR A 132 5.78 -8.23 -16.92
N THR A 133 4.70 -8.97 -17.19
CA THR A 133 4.64 -10.43 -17.18
C THR A 133 4.46 -10.94 -18.61
N GLY A 134 5.17 -12.00 -18.98
CA GLY A 134 5.13 -12.62 -20.31
C GLY A 134 6.38 -12.33 -21.16
N GLU A 135 6.35 -12.76 -22.42
CA GLU A 135 7.46 -12.60 -23.36
C GLU A 135 7.20 -11.45 -24.35
N ILE A 136 8.15 -10.52 -24.47
CA ILE A 136 8.03 -9.37 -25.37
C ILE A 136 7.97 -9.86 -26.81
N GLY A 137 6.97 -9.40 -27.55
CA GLY A 137 6.71 -9.83 -28.93
C GLY A 137 5.75 -11.02 -29.04
N THR A 138 5.33 -11.60 -27.91
CA THR A 138 4.39 -12.73 -27.87
C THR A 138 3.14 -12.37 -27.08
N ASP A 139 3.25 -12.23 -25.77
CA ASP A 139 2.10 -12.06 -24.85
C ASP A 139 2.39 -11.13 -23.66
N ALA A 140 3.52 -10.43 -23.66
CA ALA A 140 3.90 -9.53 -22.58
C ALA A 140 2.85 -8.44 -22.35
N LYS A 141 2.41 -8.30 -21.11
CA LYS A 141 1.52 -7.23 -20.63
C LYS A 141 2.10 -6.59 -19.39
N PHE A 142 1.92 -5.27 -19.24
CA PHE A 142 2.38 -4.54 -18.07
C PHE A 142 1.66 -4.99 -16.79
N ASP A 143 2.39 -4.99 -15.68
CA ASP A 143 1.85 -5.28 -14.36
C ASP A 143 1.26 -4.00 -13.75
N VAL A 144 0.16 -4.15 -13.02
CA VAL A 144 -0.56 -3.02 -12.42
C VAL A 144 -0.49 -3.10 -10.90
N PHE A 145 -0.01 -2.02 -10.29
CA PHE A 145 0.21 -1.90 -8.86
C PHE A 145 -0.86 -0.96 -8.26
N PRO A 146 -1.73 -1.46 -7.36
CA PRO A 146 -2.71 -0.65 -6.69
C PRO A 146 -2.10 0.10 -5.50
N ILE A 147 -2.40 1.40 -5.44
CA ILE A 147 -2.21 2.25 -4.26
C ILE A 147 -3.59 2.43 -3.63
N LEU A 148 -3.77 1.89 -2.44
CA LEU A 148 -5.06 1.89 -1.75
C LEU A 148 -5.11 3.02 -0.73
N PHE A 149 -6.16 3.83 -0.76
CA PHE A 149 -6.41 4.91 0.19
C PHE A 149 -7.56 4.53 1.13
N PRO A 150 -7.28 3.83 2.24
CA PRO A 150 -8.25 3.62 3.30
C PRO A 150 -8.46 4.93 4.07
N THR A 151 -9.68 5.45 4.06
CA THR A 151 -10.03 6.66 4.79
C THR A 151 -10.84 6.34 6.03
N GLU A 152 -10.73 7.21 7.03
CA GLU A 152 -11.37 6.99 8.33
C GLU A 152 -12.90 7.00 8.19
N GLY A 153 -13.54 5.92 8.67
CA GLY A 153 -15.00 5.74 8.65
C GLY A 153 -15.57 5.19 7.35
N ALA A 154 -14.75 4.96 6.32
CA ALA A 154 -15.26 4.49 5.02
C ALA A 154 -15.57 2.99 4.98
N PHE A 155 -14.95 2.20 5.86
CA PHE A 155 -15.20 0.76 6.01
C PHE A 155 -15.25 0.38 7.48
N ALA A 156 -15.98 -0.69 7.78
CA ALA A 156 -16.04 -1.26 9.12
C ALA A 156 -15.92 -2.77 9.03
N THR A 157 -15.18 -3.35 9.97
CA THR A 157 -15.12 -4.78 10.18
C THR A 157 -15.79 -5.12 11.50
N VAL A 158 -16.76 -6.02 11.48
CA VAL A 158 -17.45 -6.50 12.66
C VAL A 158 -17.07 -7.96 12.91
N GLY A 159 -16.51 -8.24 14.08
CA GLY A 159 -16.33 -9.62 14.55
C GLY A 159 -17.67 -10.19 14.99
N LEU A 160 -18.13 -11.28 14.35
CA LEU A 160 -19.43 -11.91 14.64
C LEU A 160 -19.44 -12.61 16.02
N LYS A 161 -18.25 -12.85 16.58
CA LYS A 161 -18.07 -13.29 17.97
C LYS A 161 -17.42 -12.15 18.76
N GLY A 162 -18.13 -11.60 19.75
CA GLY A 162 -17.61 -10.54 20.62
C GLY A 162 -16.32 -10.91 21.35
N GLN A 163 -15.68 -9.91 21.98
CA GLN A 163 -14.45 -10.08 22.75
C GLN A 163 -14.56 -11.27 23.73
N GLY A 164 -13.62 -12.21 23.67
CA GLY A 164 -13.54 -13.38 24.57
C GLY A 164 -14.35 -14.62 24.14
N LYS A 165 -15.02 -14.63 22.98
CA LYS A 165 -15.80 -15.81 22.51
C LYS A 165 -15.06 -16.73 21.52
N ILE A 166 -13.77 -16.49 21.27
CA ILE A 166 -12.92 -17.43 20.53
C ILE A 166 -12.64 -18.60 21.48
N LYS A 167 -13.21 -19.77 21.17
CA LYS A 167 -12.91 -20.99 21.91
C LYS A 167 -11.67 -21.63 21.28
N PHE A 168 -10.59 -21.64 22.04
CA PHE A 168 -9.41 -22.43 21.72
C PHE A 168 -9.66 -23.85 22.22
N ASN A 169 -9.81 -24.80 21.30
CA ASN A 169 -9.83 -26.21 21.66
C ASN A 169 -8.40 -26.72 21.50
N GLN A 170 -7.81 -27.16 22.60
CA GLN A 170 -6.49 -27.76 22.61
C GLN A 170 -6.58 -29.14 23.22
N LYS A 171 -5.86 -30.09 22.63
CA LYS A 171 -5.69 -31.43 23.19
C LYS A 171 -4.22 -31.79 23.15
N SER A 172 -3.71 -32.15 24.32
CA SER A 172 -2.35 -32.66 24.48
C SER A 172 -2.25 -34.06 23.83
N PRO A 173 -1.15 -34.40 23.15
CA PRO A 173 -0.92 -35.73 22.59
C PRO A 173 -1.04 -36.84 23.64
N GLU A 174 -0.71 -36.58 24.90
CA GLU A 174 -0.66 -37.55 26.00
C GLU A 174 -2.01 -38.22 26.36
N GLN A 175 -3.13 -37.71 25.84
CA GLN A 175 -4.45 -38.28 26.10
C GLN A 175 -4.77 -39.44 25.15
N VAL A 176 -4.64 -40.66 25.67
CA VAL A 176 -4.94 -41.93 24.98
C VAL A 176 -6.46 -42.09 24.83
N GLU A 177 -6.92 -42.11 23.58
CA GLU A 177 -8.33 -42.34 23.21
C GLU A 177 -8.41 -43.31 22.03
N ASN A 178 -9.59 -43.88 21.75
CA ASN A 178 -9.75 -44.92 20.72
C ASN A 178 -9.30 -44.47 19.31
N GLY A 179 -9.33 -43.15 19.02
CA GLY A 179 -8.82 -42.55 17.77
C GLY A 179 -7.37 -42.05 17.81
N ASN A 180 -6.73 -42.02 18.99
CA ASN A 180 -5.29 -41.76 19.18
C ASN A 180 -4.73 -42.72 20.25
N PRO A 181 -4.67 -44.03 19.98
CA PRO A 181 -4.34 -45.06 20.98
C PRO A 181 -2.86 -45.02 21.43
N TYR A 182 -1.98 -44.36 20.67
CA TYR A 182 -0.56 -44.24 21.00
C TYR A 182 -0.17 -42.88 21.58
N GLY A 183 -1.13 -41.96 21.78
CA GLY A 183 -0.85 -40.66 22.36
C GLY A 183 0.11 -39.79 21.52
N THR A 184 0.11 -39.97 20.20
CA THR A 184 1.06 -39.31 19.28
C THR A 184 0.52 -38.04 18.63
N ASN A 185 -0.80 -37.88 18.54
CA ASN A 185 -1.44 -36.75 17.84
C ASN A 185 -2.20 -35.82 18.80
N GLY A 186 -1.75 -34.57 18.91
CA GLY A 186 -2.48 -33.47 19.55
C GLY A 186 -3.16 -32.57 18.51
N PHE A 187 -4.04 -31.67 18.95
CA PHE A 187 -4.59 -30.64 18.07
C PHE A 187 -4.75 -29.31 18.79
N PHE A 188 -4.58 -28.22 18.04
CA PHE A 188 -4.95 -26.87 18.44
C PHE A 188 -5.88 -26.31 17.37
N SER A 189 -7.10 -25.95 17.75
CA SER A 189 -8.10 -25.43 16.80
C SER A 189 -8.86 -24.25 17.39
N TYR A 190 -9.16 -23.29 16.52
CA TYR A 190 -10.01 -22.16 16.81
C TYR A 190 -10.76 -21.76 15.55
N ASN A 191 -11.91 -21.09 15.70
CA ASN A 191 -12.62 -20.48 14.59
C ASN A 191 -12.95 -19.01 14.88
N MET A 192 -12.72 -18.17 13.88
CA MET A 192 -13.03 -16.75 13.92
C MET A 192 -13.92 -16.42 12.73
N PHE A 193 -14.96 -15.63 13.00
CA PHE A 193 -15.87 -15.14 11.98
C PHE A 193 -15.81 -13.62 12.01
N TYR A 194 -15.53 -13.03 10.85
CA TYR A 194 -15.54 -11.58 10.64
C TYR A 194 -16.41 -11.28 9.42
N ALA A 195 -17.05 -10.11 9.44
CA ALA A 195 -17.72 -9.55 8.28
C ALA A 195 -17.19 -8.13 8.07
N GLY A 196 -16.80 -7.81 6.84
CA GLY A 196 -16.46 -6.46 6.42
C GLY A 196 -17.62 -5.83 5.67
N ILE A 197 -17.89 -4.56 5.93
CA ILE A 197 -18.80 -3.74 5.13
C ILE A 197 -18.13 -2.43 4.76
N ILE A 198 -18.33 -2.01 3.51
CA ILE A 198 -17.96 -0.67 3.04
C ILE A 198 -19.16 0.22 3.31
N LEU A 199 -18.97 1.23 4.18
CA LEU A 199 -20.04 2.13 4.60
C LEU A 199 -20.21 3.29 3.62
N GLU A 200 -19.08 3.88 3.20
CA GLU A 200 -19.05 5.09 2.36
C GLU A 200 -18.03 4.88 1.23
N PRO A 201 -18.42 4.17 0.15
CA PRO A 201 -17.51 3.81 -0.94
C PRO A 201 -16.93 5.02 -1.66
N GLU A 202 -17.62 6.16 -1.67
CA GLU A 202 -17.16 7.41 -2.27
C GLU A 202 -15.93 8.00 -1.57
N LYS A 203 -15.67 7.60 -0.33
CA LYS A 203 -14.49 8.02 0.43
C LYS A 203 -13.32 7.06 0.32
N LEU A 204 -13.47 5.94 -0.40
CA LEU A 204 -12.39 5.04 -0.74
C LEU A 204 -11.84 5.38 -2.12
N LEU A 205 -10.53 5.19 -2.29
CA LEU A 205 -9.88 5.38 -3.57
C LEU A 205 -8.82 4.29 -3.78
N ALA A 206 -8.81 3.70 -4.97
CA ALA A 206 -7.71 2.92 -5.48
C ALA A 206 -7.12 3.67 -6.68
N VAL A 207 -5.81 3.86 -6.68
CA VAL A 207 -5.05 4.43 -7.80
C VAL A 207 -4.18 3.32 -8.38
N TYR A 208 -4.30 3.08 -9.67
CA TYR A 208 -3.54 2.04 -10.36
C TYR A 208 -2.38 2.67 -11.11
N VAL A 209 -1.17 2.17 -10.88
CA VAL A 209 0.07 2.65 -11.50
C VAL A 209 0.88 1.49 -12.05
N GLY A 210 1.77 1.78 -12.98
CA GLY A 210 2.93 0.92 -13.24
C GLY A 210 4.00 1.15 -12.18
N ALA A 211 4.88 0.17 -11.99
CA ALA A 211 6.06 0.32 -11.15
C ALA A 211 7.30 -0.20 -11.91
N SER A 212 8.47 0.30 -11.55
CA SER A 212 9.73 -0.23 -12.08
C SER A 212 9.96 -1.69 -11.64
N LYS A 213 10.69 -2.45 -12.46
CA LYS A 213 11.24 -3.77 -12.08
C LYS A 213 12.40 -3.65 -11.08
#